data_AF-A0A6C8LLL2-F1
#
_entry.id   AF-A0A6C8LLL2-F1
#
_cell.length_a   1.000
_cell.length_b   1.000
_cell.length_c   1.000
_cell.angle_alpha   90.00
_cell.angle_beta   90.00
_cell.angle_gamma   90.00
#
_symmetry.space_group_name_H-M   'P 1'
#
loop_
_entity.id
_entity.type
_entity.pdbx_description
1 polymer ?
#
loop_
_entity_poly.entity_id
_entity_poly.type
_entity_poly.pdbx_seq_one_letter_code
_entity_poly.pdbx_strand_id
1 'polypeptide(L)'
;MNHLMVDLETMGNGPYAPVISIGAVFFDLKTGETGEDFSVNISLESSMRYRARPDASTILWWMEQGEDARKSLTNDTQELSTALSWLSDFIAKHANPKLVQVWGNGASFDCVILRNSYALAGHQAPWQWWNDRDVRTIVELGKAIGFDPKRDMPFEGTRHNALDDAIHQAKYVSAIWKKLAK
;
A
#
# COMPACT_ATOMS: atom_id res chain seq x y z
N MET A 1 -7.45 10.59 12.35
CA MET A 1 -7.26 9.12 12.32
C MET A 1 -5.75 8.86 12.28
N ASN A 2 -5.22 7.89 13.03
CA ASN A 2 -3.77 7.64 13.07
C ASN A 2 -3.35 6.39 12.29
N HIS A 3 -4.28 5.67 11.66
CA HIS A 3 -3.97 4.49 10.86
C HIS A 3 -4.12 4.81 9.38
N LEU A 4 -3.08 4.51 8.62
CA LEU A 4 -3.03 4.64 7.17
C LEU A 4 -2.81 3.25 6.58
N MET A 5 -3.72 2.77 5.75
CA MET A 5 -3.46 1.59 4.93
C MET A 5 -2.75 2.00 3.65
N VAL A 6 -1.74 1.26 3.24
CA VAL A 6 -1.03 1.44 1.98
C VAL A 6 -0.96 0.10 1.26
N ASP A 7 -1.16 0.16 -0.05
CA ASP A 7 -0.88 -0.94 -0.96
C ASP A 7 -0.09 -0.41 -2.17
N LEU A 8 0.74 -1.26 -2.76
CA LEU A 8 1.64 -0.90 -3.85
C LEU A 8 1.48 -1.87 -5.01
N GLU A 9 1.39 -1.33 -6.22
CA GLU A 9 1.70 -2.10 -7.41
C GLU A 9 3.18 -1.90 -7.75
N THR A 10 3.87 -3.01 -8.03
CA THR A 10 5.31 -3.02 -8.23
C THR A 10 5.71 -3.88 -9.43
N MET A 11 6.87 -3.57 -10.01
CA MET A 11 7.52 -4.40 -11.04
C MET A 11 8.59 -5.32 -10.45
N GLY A 12 8.42 -5.74 -9.21
CA GLY A 12 9.22 -6.80 -8.62
C GLY A 12 8.87 -7.10 -7.17
N ASN A 13 9.48 -8.14 -6.59
CA ASN A 13 9.22 -8.57 -5.21
C ASN A 13 10.35 -8.30 -4.21
N GLY A 14 11.47 -7.74 -4.69
CA GLY A 14 12.60 -7.38 -3.86
C GLY A 14 12.42 -6.03 -3.15
N PRO A 15 13.24 -5.72 -2.14
CA PRO A 15 13.13 -4.48 -1.36
C PRO A 15 13.38 -3.20 -2.19
N TYR A 16 13.97 -3.32 -3.38
CA TYR A 16 14.22 -2.22 -4.31
C TYR A 16 13.34 -2.31 -5.57
N ALA A 17 12.21 -3.01 -5.50
CA ALA A 17 11.29 -3.12 -6.63
C ALA A 17 10.80 -1.74 -7.11
N PRO A 18 10.65 -1.51 -8.42
CA PRO A 18 10.07 -0.28 -8.93
C PRO A 18 8.60 -0.21 -8.53
N VAL A 19 8.23 0.87 -7.83
CA VAL A 19 6.82 1.18 -7.56
C VAL A 19 6.22 1.83 -8.81
N ILE A 20 5.05 1.36 -9.21
CA ILE A 20 4.30 1.84 -10.38
C ILE A 20 2.91 2.37 -10.01
N SER A 21 2.41 2.05 -8.82
CA SER A 21 1.21 2.69 -8.26
C SER A 21 1.27 2.67 -6.73
N ILE A 22 0.73 3.71 -6.11
CA ILE A 22 0.56 3.79 -4.65
C ILE A 22 -0.91 4.09 -4.39
N GLY A 23 -1.55 3.25 -3.57
CA GLY A 23 -2.84 3.51 -2.98
C GLY A 23 -2.70 3.67 -1.49
N ALA A 24 -3.36 4.68 -0.91
CA ALA A 24 -3.35 4.88 0.52
C ALA A 24 -4.71 5.41 1.02
N VAL A 25 -5.13 4.98 2.20
CA VAL A 25 -6.38 5.44 2.80
C VAL A 25 -6.28 5.50 4.32
N PHE A 26 -6.68 6.62 4.90
CA PHE A 26 -6.82 6.73 6.35
C PHE A 26 -8.05 5.95 6.81
N PHE A 27 -7.98 5.32 7.96
CA PHE A 27 -9.12 4.60 8.51
C PHE A 27 -9.17 4.62 10.03
N ASP A 28 -10.36 4.41 10.57
CA ASP A 28 -10.55 4.13 11.98
C ASP A 28 -10.49 2.61 12.23
N LEU A 29 -9.53 2.17 13.05
CA LEU A 29 -9.31 0.77 13.35
C LEU A 29 -10.48 0.13 14.14
N LYS A 30 -11.21 0.93 14.92
CA LYS A 30 -12.32 0.46 15.75
C LYS A 30 -13.63 0.42 15.00
N THR A 31 -13.92 1.39 14.12
CA THR A 31 -15.19 1.46 13.37
C THR A 31 -15.07 0.83 11.99
N GLY A 32 -13.88 0.82 11.38
CA GLY A 32 -13.67 0.40 9.99
C GLY A 32 -14.08 1.45 8.97
N GLU A 33 -14.46 2.66 9.40
CA GLU A 33 -14.75 3.77 8.51
C GLU A 33 -13.46 4.27 7.86
N THR A 34 -13.49 4.39 6.54
CA THR A 34 -12.42 5.01 5.74
C THR A 34 -12.61 6.53 5.73
N GLY A 35 -11.49 7.24 5.74
CA GLY A 35 -11.45 8.70 5.59
C GLY A 35 -10.80 9.08 4.27
N GLU A 36 -9.96 10.11 4.32
CA GLU A 36 -9.24 10.64 3.17
C GLU A 36 -8.37 9.56 2.51
N ASP A 37 -8.41 9.55 1.17
CA ASP A 37 -7.68 8.63 0.31
C ASP A 37 -6.67 9.35 -0.59
N PHE A 38 -5.75 8.56 -1.13
CA PHE A 38 -4.69 8.98 -2.02
C PHE A 38 -4.42 7.87 -3.02
N SER A 39 -4.29 8.22 -4.30
CA SER A 39 -3.86 7.31 -5.35
C SER A 39 -2.98 8.05 -6.34
N VAL A 40 -1.89 7.41 -6.76
CA VAL A 40 -1.01 7.94 -7.79
C VAL A 40 -0.34 6.82 -8.57
N ASN A 41 -0.37 6.93 -9.90
CA ASN A 41 0.44 6.09 -10.77
C ASN A 41 1.82 6.71 -10.96
N ILE A 42 2.84 5.86 -11.03
CA ILE A 42 4.24 6.25 -11.12
C ILE A 42 4.84 5.67 -12.38
N SER A 43 5.57 6.50 -13.12
CA SER A 43 6.28 6.07 -14.31
C SER A 43 7.33 5.02 -13.94
N LEU A 44 7.21 3.83 -14.53
CA LEU A 44 8.21 2.77 -14.38
C LEU A 44 9.61 3.25 -14.78
N GLU A 45 9.69 4.04 -15.85
CA GLU A 45 10.96 4.63 -16.30
C GLU A 45 11.54 5.54 -15.21
N SER A 46 10.73 6.39 -14.58
CA SER A 46 11.15 7.23 -13.46
C SER A 46 11.67 6.40 -12.29
N SER A 47 10.92 5.38 -11.86
CA SER A 47 11.34 4.49 -10.77
C SER A 47 12.68 3.82 -11.06
N MET A 48 12.90 3.36 -12.29
CA MET A 48 14.17 2.75 -12.72
C MET A 48 15.31 3.77 -12.84
N ARG A 49 15.06 5.03 -13.22
CA ARG A 49 16.07 6.10 -13.18
C ARG A 49 16.61 6.35 -11.77
N TYR A 50 15.77 6.16 -10.75
CA TYR A 50 16.18 6.15 -9.33
C TYR A 50 16.79 4.82 -8.88
N ARG A 51 17.22 3.94 -9.80
CA ARG A 51 17.93 2.68 -9.54
C ARG A 51 17.08 1.59 -8.88
N ALA A 52 15.75 1.70 -8.92
CA ALA A 52 14.88 0.57 -8.60
C ALA A 52 15.11 -0.59 -9.59
N ARG A 53 14.94 -1.82 -9.12
CA ARG A 53 15.37 -3.05 -9.81
C ARG A 53 14.17 -3.97 -10.01
N PRO A 54 13.66 -4.09 -11.24
CA PRO A 54 12.57 -5.01 -11.50
C PRO A 54 13.06 -6.47 -11.48
N ASP A 55 12.13 -7.41 -11.39
CA ASP A 55 12.40 -8.82 -11.69
C ASP A 55 11.57 -9.31 -12.88
N ALA A 56 12.19 -10.18 -13.68
CA ALA A 56 11.60 -10.67 -14.91
C ALA A 56 10.30 -11.45 -14.65
N SER A 57 10.22 -12.19 -13.54
CA SER A 57 9.03 -12.96 -13.17
C SER A 57 7.81 -12.05 -12.96
N THR A 58 7.95 -10.94 -12.24
CA THR A 58 6.86 -10.00 -12.00
C THR A 58 6.49 -9.24 -13.27
N ILE A 59 7.46 -8.89 -14.13
CA ILE A 59 7.16 -8.30 -15.45
C ILE A 59 6.32 -9.26 -16.30
N LEU A 60 6.73 -10.53 -16.39
CA LEU A 60 6.00 -11.54 -17.16
C LEU A 60 4.59 -11.77 -16.59
N TRP A 61 4.47 -11.83 -15.26
CA TRP A 61 3.17 -11.93 -14.60
C TRP A 61 2.26 -10.73 -14.92
N TRP A 62 2.80 -9.51 -14.99
CA TRP A 62 2.05 -8.32 -15.41
C TRP A 62 1.61 -8.39 -16.87
N MET A 63 2.43 -8.95 -17.76
CA MET A 63 2.08 -9.14 -19.17
C MET A 63 0.89 -10.10 -19.37
N GLU A 64 0.67 -11.01 -18.42
CA GLU A 64 -0.47 -11.94 -18.40
C GLU A 64 -1.76 -11.29 -17.87
N GLN A 65 -1.68 -10.09 -17.26
CA GLN A 65 -2.86 -9.39 -16.75
C GLN A 65 -3.71 -8.80 -17.87
N GLY A 66 -5.01 -8.62 -17.56
CA GLY A 66 -5.98 -8.01 -18.47
C GLY A 66 -5.52 -6.65 -18.99
N GLU A 67 -5.96 -6.30 -20.20
CA GLU A 67 -5.57 -5.04 -20.85
C GLU A 67 -5.92 -3.81 -20.01
N ASP A 68 -7.10 -3.81 -19.36
CA ASP A 68 -7.54 -2.72 -18.51
C ASP A 68 -6.65 -2.54 -17.27
N ALA A 69 -6.24 -3.65 -16.64
CA ALA A 69 -5.31 -3.63 -15.49
C ALA A 69 -3.90 -3.16 -15.89
N ARG A 70 -3.45 -3.47 -17.11
CA ARG A 70 -2.17 -2.95 -17.62
C ARG A 70 -2.25 -1.47 -17.98
N LYS A 71 -3.34 -1.03 -18.62
CA LYS A 71 -3.55 0.38 -19.00
C LYS A 71 -3.71 1.29 -17.80
N SER A 72 -4.42 0.83 -16.76
CA SER A 72 -4.64 1.62 -15.55
C SER A 72 -3.32 2.06 -14.91
N LEU A 73 -2.26 1.24 -14.99
CA LEU A 73 -0.94 1.54 -14.44
C LEU A 73 -0.11 2.51 -15.29
N THR A 74 -0.40 2.62 -16.57
CA THR A 74 0.37 3.46 -17.52
C THR A 74 -0.28 4.82 -17.79
N ASN A 75 -1.49 5.05 -17.29
CA ASN A 75 -2.21 6.31 -17.46
C ASN A 75 -1.85 7.32 -16.36
N ASP A 76 -1.74 8.60 -16.74
CA ASP A 76 -1.53 9.75 -15.84
C ASP A 76 -0.35 9.60 -14.85
N THR A 77 0.68 8.87 -15.27
CA THR A 77 1.84 8.54 -14.44
C THR A 77 2.65 9.78 -14.07
N GLN A 78 3.17 9.80 -12.85
CA GLN A 78 4.01 10.86 -12.32
C GLN A 78 5.46 10.39 -12.14
N GLU A 79 6.36 11.36 -11.97
CA GLU A 79 7.74 11.08 -11.54
C GLU A 79 7.75 10.52 -10.11
N LEU A 80 8.60 9.52 -9.84
CA LEU A 80 8.68 8.85 -8.53
C LEU A 80 8.88 9.87 -7.40
N SER A 81 9.86 10.76 -7.53
CA SER A 81 10.14 11.80 -6.53
C SER A 81 8.94 12.70 -6.27
N THR A 82 8.16 13.05 -7.30
CA THR A 82 6.96 13.89 -7.17
C THR A 82 5.86 13.15 -6.43
N ALA A 83 5.57 11.90 -6.82
CA ALA A 83 4.57 11.06 -6.17
C ALA A 83 4.88 10.84 -4.67
N LEU A 84 6.15 10.60 -4.33
CA LEU A 84 6.60 10.46 -2.95
C LEU A 84 6.46 11.75 -2.14
N SER A 85 6.71 12.91 -2.77
CA SER A 85 6.45 14.22 -2.14
C SER A 85 4.97 14.39 -1.84
N TRP A 86 4.09 14.10 -2.81
CA TRP A 86 2.64 14.21 -2.62
C TRP A 86 2.11 13.29 -1.54
N LEU A 87 2.60 12.04 -1.47
CA LEU A 87 2.25 11.13 -0.37
C LEU A 87 2.71 11.68 0.98
N SER A 88 3.88 12.32 1.04
CA SER A 88 4.38 12.95 2.28
C SER A 88 3.50 14.11 2.72
N ASP A 89 3.11 14.96 1.78
CA ASP A 89 2.21 16.09 2.03
C ASP A 89 0.82 15.60 2.47
N PHE A 90 0.30 14.55 1.82
CA PHE A 90 -0.95 13.89 2.21
C PHE A 90 -0.89 13.38 3.65
N ILE A 91 0.16 12.64 4.02
CA ILE A 91 0.32 12.13 5.39
C ILE A 91 0.42 13.28 6.40
N ALA A 92 1.21 14.30 6.11
CA ALA A 92 1.41 15.45 7.00
C ALA A 92 0.14 16.31 7.17
N LYS A 93 -0.71 16.37 6.14
CA LYS A 93 -1.98 17.12 6.18
C LYS A 93 -3.03 16.45 7.07
N HIS A 94 -3.03 15.12 7.15
CA HIS A 94 -4.11 14.36 7.76
C HIS A 94 -3.73 13.62 9.05
N ALA A 95 -2.43 13.52 9.37
CA ALA A 95 -1.95 12.92 10.61
C ALA A 95 -0.63 13.55 11.09
N ASN A 96 -0.28 13.28 12.35
CA ASN A 96 1.05 13.61 12.86
C ASN A 96 2.05 12.54 12.40
N PRO A 97 3.10 12.88 11.62
CA PRO A 97 4.15 11.95 11.16
C PRO A 97 4.80 11.10 12.26
N LYS A 98 4.82 11.58 13.51
CA LYS A 98 5.36 10.84 14.65
C LYS A 98 4.42 9.76 15.20
N LEU A 99 3.12 9.90 14.94
CA LEU A 99 2.06 9.06 15.52
C LEU A 99 1.34 8.19 14.49
N VAL A 100 1.42 8.55 13.20
CA VAL A 100 0.80 7.76 12.13
C VAL A 100 1.39 6.35 12.11
N GLN A 101 0.49 5.37 12.05
CA GLN A 101 0.77 3.95 11.94
C GLN A 101 0.43 3.52 10.51
N VAL A 102 1.44 3.09 9.77
CA VAL A 102 1.28 2.71 8.37
C VAL A 102 1.15 1.20 8.29
N TRP A 103 0.07 0.75 7.68
CA TRP A 103 -0.23 -0.65 7.47
C TRP A 103 0.11 -1.04 6.03
N GLY A 104 0.75 -2.19 5.86
CA GLY A 104 0.96 -2.83 4.55
C GLY A 104 0.54 -4.29 4.58
N ASN A 105 0.16 -4.83 3.42
CA ASN A 105 -0.18 -6.24 3.24
C ASN A 105 1.06 -7.13 3.12
N GLY A 106 1.82 -7.10 4.21
CA GLY A 106 3.23 -7.42 4.27
C GLY A 106 3.99 -6.13 4.57
N ALA A 107 4.13 -5.76 5.84
CA ALA A 107 4.89 -4.56 6.22
C ALA A 107 6.37 -4.68 5.78
N SER A 108 6.91 -5.90 5.78
CA SER A 108 8.23 -6.23 5.23
C SER A 108 8.32 -6.13 3.70
N PHE A 109 7.18 -5.91 3.02
CA PHE A 109 7.06 -5.72 1.58
C PHE A 109 6.71 -4.26 1.28
N ASP A 110 5.46 -3.83 1.51
CA ASP A 110 4.98 -2.50 1.12
C ASP A 110 5.74 -1.37 1.81
N CYS A 111 5.84 -1.43 3.16
CA CYS A 111 6.51 -0.38 3.91
C CYS A 111 8.01 -0.34 3.60
N VAL A 112 8.65 -1.50 3.41
CA VAL A 112 10.08 -1.60 3.06
C VAL A 112 10.35 -1.05 1.65
N ILE A 113 9.58 -1.46 0.64
CA ILE A 113 9.72 -0.97 -0.74
C ILE A 113 9.48 0.53 -0.81
N LEU A 114 8.45 1.03 -0.12
CA LEU A 114 8.14 2.46 -0.09
C LEU A 114 9.26 3.26 0.58
N ARG A 115 9.78 2.82 1.74
CA ARG A 115 10.94 3.45 2.39
C ARG A 115 12.19 3.45 1.52
N ASN A 116 12.46 2.36 0.82
CA ASN A 116 13.58 2.31 -0.12
C ASN A 116 13.37 3.23 -1.31
N SER A 117 12.14 3.36 -1.82
CA SER A 117 11.79 4.32 -2.86
C SER A 117 12.04 5.77 -2.40
N TYR A 118 11.64 6.12 -1.17
CA TYR A 118 12.02 7.38 -0.53
C TYR A 118 13.53 7.59 -0.52
N ALA A 119 14.29 6.62 0.00
CA ALA A 119 15.75 6.72 0.09
C ALA A 119 16.44 6.85 -1.28
N LEU A 120 15.99 6.08 -2.29
CA LEU A 120 16.51 6.12 -3.65
C LEU A 120 16.26 7.49 -4.32
N ALA A 121 15.12 8.11 -4.04
CA ALA A 121 14.77 9.44 -4.52
C ALA A 121 15.34 10.59 -3.65
N GLY A 122 16.15 10.27 -2.62
CA GLY A 122 16.79 11.28 -1.75
C GLY A 122 15.86 11.90 -0.71
N HIS A 123 14.71 11.27 -0.45
CA HIS A 123 13.72 11.71 0.53
C HIS A 123 13.77 10.88 1.80
N GLN A 124 13.22 11.42 2.89
CA GLN A 124 12.94 10.66 4.11
C GLN A 124 11.48 10.20 4.10
N ALA A 125 11.24 8.95 4.48
CA ALA A 125 9.89 8.44 4.64
C ALA A 125 9.15 9.24 5.73
N PRO A 126 7.90 9.69 5.49
CA PRO A 126 7.16 10.61 6.36
C PRO A 126 6.57 9.97 7.62
N TRP A 127 7.00 8.75 7.99
CA TRP A 127 6.58 8.08 9.21
C TRP A 127 7.72 7.32 9.87
N GLN A 128 7.63 7.14 11.19
CA GLN A 128 8.66 6.49 11.99
C GLN A 128 8.74 4.98 11.71
N TRP A 129 9.96 4.43 11.69
CA TRP A 129 10.21 3.01 11.36
C TRP A 129 9.58 2.01 12.35
N TRP A 130 9.34 2.41 13.59
CA TRP A 130 8.63 1.58 14.58
C TRP A 130 7.09 1.61 14.45
N ASN A 131 6.55 2.41 13.53
CA ASN A 131 5.11 2.56 13.32
C ASN A 131 4.56 1.71 12.17
N ASP A 132 5.36 0.82 11.59
CA ASP A 132 4.90 -0.13 10.59
C ASP A 132 3.94 -1.16 11.23
N ARG A 133 2.87 -1.52 10.53
CA ARG A 133 1.86 -2.50 10.95
C ARG A 133 1.63 -3.50 9.83
N ASP A 134 1.47 -4.76 10.21
CA ASP A 134 1.42 -5.86 9.25
C ASP A 134 0.02 -6.46 9.20
N VAL A 135 -0.60 -6.35 8.04
CA VAL A 135 -1.95 -6.89 7.81
C VAL A 135 -1.95 -8.42 7.88
N ARG A 136 -0.92 -9.09 7.37
CA ARG A 136 -0.87 -10.56 7.36
C ARG A 136 -0.90 -11.11 8.79
N THR A 137 -0.26 -10.43 9.73
CA THR A 137 -0.26 -10.78 11.14
C THR A 137 -1.67 -10.73 11.74
N ILE A 138 -2.43 -9.64 11.52
CA ILE A 138 -3.79 -9.57 12.04
C ILE A 138 -4.72 -10.57 11.34
N VAL A 139 -4.50 -10.87 10.06
CA VAL A 139 -5.24 -11.89 9.31
C VAL A 139 -5.03 -13.28 9.92
N GLU A 140 -3.80 -13.65 10.27
CA GLU A 140 -3.52 -14.93 10.93
C GLU A 140 -4.21 -15.02 12.31
N LEU A 141 -4.24 -13.93 13.09
CA LEU A 141 -5.01 -13.89 14.34
C LEU A 141 -6.52 -14.03 14.11
N GLY A 142 -7.06 -13.42 13.05
CA GLY A 142 -8.45 -13.58 12.64
C GLY A 142 -8.80 -15.04 12.33
N LYS A 143 -7.94 -15.71 11.54
CA LYS A 143 -8.13 -17.13 11.20
C LYS A 143 -8.15 -18.02 12.44
N ALA A 144 -7.29 -17.74 13.42
CA ALA A 144 -7.23 -18.49 14.68
C ALA A 144 -8.55 -18.41 15.49
N ILE A 145 -9.36 -17.38 15.28
CA ILE A 145 -10.69 -17.21 15.89
C ILE A 145 -11.84 -17.50 14.90
N GLY A 146 -11.55 -18.20 13.80
CA GLY A 146 -12.53 -18.65 12.83
C GLY A 146 -13.00 -17.60 11.81
N PHE A 147 -12.30 -16.46 11.69
CA PHE A 147 -12.61 -15.41 10.73
C PHE A 147 -11.51 -15.31 9.65
N ASP A 148 -11.84 -15.67 8.42
CA ASP A 148 -10.93 -15.55 7.28
C ASP A 148 -11.47 -14.47 6.32
N PRO A 149 -10.80 -13.32 6.17
CA PRO A 149 -11.29 -12.25 5.31
C PRO A 149 -11.47 -12.68 3.85
N LYS A 150 -10.67 -13.63 3.34
CA LYS A 150 -10.83 -14.13 1.96
C LYS A 150 -12.14 -14.87 1.74
N ARG A 151 -12.68 -15.49 2.80
CA ARG A 151 -13.96 -16.22 2.78
C ARG A 151 -15.12 -15.34 3.23
N ASP A 152 -14.89 -14.54 4.25
CA ASP A 152 -15.94 -13.87 5.03
C ASP A 152 -16.17 -12.41 4.60
N MET A 153 -15.28 -11.83 3.79
CA MET A 153 -15.38 -10.47 3.26
C MET A 153 -15.04 -10.44 1.76
N PRO A 154 -16.03 -10.61 0.87
CA PRO A 154 -15.82 -10.51 -0.57
C PRO A 154 -15.16 -9.18 -0.96
N PHE A 155 -14.29 -9.24 -1.97
CA PHE A 155 -13.61 -8.06 -2.50
C PHE A 155 -14.59 -7.14 -3.22
N GLU A 156 -14.49 -5.84 -2.95
CA GLU A 156 -15.24 -4.77 -3.63
C GLU A 156 -14.23 -3.87 -4.34
N GLY A 157 -14.43 -3.60 -5.63
CA GLY A 157 -13.54 -2.78 -6.45
C GLY A 157 -12.83 -3.59 -7.54
N THR A 158 -11.74 -3.03 -8.07
CA THR A 158 -10.89 -3.65 -9.10
C THR A 158 -9.65 -4.25 -8.44
N ARG A 159 -9.40 -5.55 -8.66
CA ARG A 159 -8.16 -6.17 -8.18
C ARG A 159 -6.96 -5.57 -8.90
N HIS A 160 -5.84 -5.44 -8.20
CA HIS A 160 -4.64 -4.81 -8.72
C HIS A 160 -4.81 -3.31 -8.97
N ASN A 161 -5.73 -2.70 -8.21
CA ASN A 161 -5.84 -1.27 -8.03
C ASN A 161 -5.43 -0.99 -6.58
N ALA A 162 -4.27 -0.39 -6.41
CA ALA A 162 -3.68 -0.18 -5.09
C ALA A 162 -4.63 0.53 -4.10
N LEU A 163 -5.48 1.45 -4.55
CA LEU A 163 -6.41 2.12 -3.65
C LEU A 163 -7.58 1.22 -3.25
N ASP A 164 -8.20 0.51 -4.19
CA ASP A 164 -9.28 -0.45 -3.89
C ASP A 164 -8.76 -1.56 -2.96
N ASP A 165 -7.55 -2.05 -3.23
CA ASP A 165 -6.87 -3.02 -2.39
C ASP A 165 -6.60 -2.46 -0.97
N ALA A 166 -6.06 -1.24 -0.84
CA ALA A 166 -5.87 -0.60 0.47
C ALA A 166 -7.20 -0.39 1.23
N ILE A 167 -8.28 0.02 0.56
CA ILE A 167 -9.61 0.18 1.17
C ILE A 167 -10.13 -1.17 1.68
N HIS A 168 -10.04 -2.20 0.86
CA HIS A 168 -10.49 -3.55 1.23
C HIS A 168 -9.69 -4.07 2.44
N GLN A 169 -8.37 -3.87 2.43
CA GLN A 169 -7.47 -4.23 3.53
C GLN A 169 -7.83 -3.51 4.83
N ALA A 170 -8.07 -2.20 4.79
CA ALA A 170 -8.50 -1.43 5.95
C ALA A 170 -9.79 -1.99 6.56
N LYS A 171 -10.80 -2.29 5.72
CA LYS A 171 -12.09 -2.82 6.15
C LYS A 171 -11.94 -4.13 6.93
N TYR A 172 -11.18 -5.10 6.40
CA TYR A 172 -11.07 -6.40 7.06
C TYR A 172 -10.13 -6.40 8.27
N VAL A 173 -9.10 -5.54 8.29
CA VAL A 173 -8.26 -5.32 9.48
C VAL A 173 -9.12 -4.85 10.65
N SER A 174 -9.99 -3.85 10.43
CA SER A 174 -10.90 -3.36 11.46
C SER A 174 -11.95 -4.41 11.86
N ALA A 175 -12.43 -5.23 10.93
CA ALA A 175 -13.37 -6.32 11.23
C ALA A 175 -12.74 -7.38 12.16
N ILE A 176 -11.48 -7.75 11.93
CA ILE A 176 -10.75 -8.67 12.80
C ILE A 176 -10.45 -8.01 14.15
N TRP A 177 -9.99 -6.76 14.14
CA TRP A 177 -9.70 -6.01 15.36
C TRP A 177 -10.91 -5.99 16.31
N LYS A 178 -12.11 -5.68 15.80
CA LYS A 178 -13.37 -5.69 16.58
C LYS A 178 -13.67 -7.06 17.22
N LYS A 179 -13.24 -8.16 16.60
CA LYS A 179 -13.45 -9.50 17.14
C LYS A 179 -12.42 -9.85 18.21
N LEU A 180 -11.19 -9.37 18.07
CA LEU A 180 -10.09 -9.61 19.02
C LEU A 180 -10.18 -8.71 20.27
N ALA A 181 -10.61 -7.46 20.13
CA ALA A 181 -10.64 -6.47 21.21
C ALA A 181 -11.86 -6.62 22.16
N LYS A 182 -12.45 -7.82 22.24
CA LYS A 182 -13.58 -8.14 23.12
C LYS A 182 -13.14 -8.42 24.54
#